data_AF-A0A8S2Y8Z8-F1
#
_entry.id   AF-A0A8S2Y8Z8-F1
#
_cell.length_a   1.000
_cell.length_b   1.000
_cell.length_c   1.000
_cell.angle_alpha   90.00
_cell.angle_beta   90.00
_cell.angle_gamma   90.00
#
_symmetry.space_group_name_H-M   'P 1'
#
loop_
_entity.id
_entity.type
_entity.pdbx_description
1 polymer ?
#
loop_
_entity_poly.entity_id
_entity_poly.type
_entity_poly.pdbx_seq_one_letter_code
_entity_poly.pdbx_strand_id
1 'polypeptide(L)'
;DVPGISVGCLVLDAVLQSDLSCFYNESCLSELKFQLTDSPSPFNATPLKVSSSAASLPTIGGLIANLMVEEWYFNSSYESYFDQCNPQACTYTYVKQFDIVYVITKIIAFIGGAATILMLITLPIVTNIQQWLSARRSPAH
;
A
#
# COMPACT_ATOMS: atom_id res chain seq x y z
N ASP A 1 -2.45 -15.33 27.73
CA ASP A 1 -2.76 -15.83 26.38
C ASP A 1 -4.24 -16.14 26.26
N VAL A 2 -4.87 -15.79 25.15
CA VAL A 2 -6.29 -16.03 24.89
C VAL A 2 -6.41 -17.36 24.13
N PRO A 3 -7.14 -18.37 24.64
CA PRO A 3 -7.23 -19.66 23.99
C PRO A 3 -7.85 -19.55 22.59
N GLY A 4 -7.25 -20.23 21.62
CA GLY A 4 -7.67 -20.18 20.22
C GLY A 4 -7.13 -19.00 19.41
N ILE A 5 -6.46 -18.03 20.04
CA ILE A 5 -5.82 -16.91 19.34
C ILE A 5 -4.30 -17.10 19.38
N SER A 6 -3.70 -17.20 18.20
CA SER A 6 -2.25 -17.30 18.03
C SER A 6 -1.65 -15.92 17.73
N VAL A 7 -0.45 -15.67 18.23
CA VAL A 7 0.34 -14.47 17.95
C VAL A 7 1.57 -14.87 17.15
N GLY A 8 1.88 -14.11 16.10
CA GLY A 8 2.99 -14.39 15.20
C GLY A 8 3.56 -13.12 14.58
N CYS A 9 4.71 -13.24 13.93
CA CYS A 9 5.35 -12.11 13.25
C CYS A 9 4.52 -11.59 12.07
N LEU A 10 3.83 -12.51 11.37
CA LEU A 10 2.88 -12.16 10.32
C LEU A 10 1.46 -12.33 10.84
N VAL A 11 0.67 -11.26 10.78
CA VAL A 11 -0.74 -11.27 11.22
C VAL A 11 -1.54 -12.34 10.49
N LEU A 12 -1.27 -12.53 9.19
CA LEU A 12 -1.96 -13.53 8.38
C LEU A 12 -1.71 -14.96 8.89
N ASP A 13 -0.46 -15.31 9.19
CA ASP A 13 -0.11 -16.66 9.69
C ASP A 13 -0.72 -16.91 11.07
N ALA A 14 -0.65 -15.90 11.94
CA ALA A 14 -1.28 -15.92 13.26
C ALA A 14 -2.80 -16.15 13.15
N VAL A 15 -3.47 -15.44 12.24
CA VAL A 15 -4.92 -15.59 12.02
C VAL A 15 -5.24 -16.97 11.45
N LEU A 16 -4.50 -17.46 10.45
CA LEU A 16 -4.76 -18.76 9.82
C LEU A 16 -4.59 -19.93 10.81
N GLN A 17 -3.64 -19.82 11.73
CA GLN A 17 -3.38 -20.82 12.78
C GLN A 17 -4.34 -20.70 13.98
N SER A 18 -5.01 -19.55 14.13
CA SER A 18 -6.03 -19.35 15.17
C SER A 18 -7.30 -20.15 14.88
N ASP A 19 -8.09 -20.36 15.91
CA ASP A 19 -9.41 -21.00 15.86
C ASP A 19 -10.47 -20.11 16.54
N LEU A 20 -11.74 -20.45 16.35
CA LEU A 20 -12.86 -19.65 16.84
C LEU A 20 -13.30 -20.04 18.26
N SER A 21 -12.55 -20.87 18.98
CA SER A 21 -12.96 -21.44 20.27
C SER A 21 -13.30 -20.36 21.32
N CYS A 22 -12.54 -19.26 21.36
CA CYS A 22 -12.81 -18.15 22.27
C CYS A 22 -14.18 -17.50 22.07
N PHE A 23 -14.66 -17.45 20.82
CA PHE A 23 -15.92 -16.80 20.48
C PHE A 23 -17.15 -17.60 20.94
N TYR A 24 -16.97 -18.84 21.40
CA TYR A 24 -18.03 -19.66 21.98
C TYR A 24 -18.01 -19.68 23.51
N ASN A 25 -17.05 -18.99 24.14
CA ASN A 25 -16.87 -18.98 25.59
C ASN A 25 -16.97 -17.54 26.14
N GLU A 26 -17.98 -17.30 26.97
CA GLU A 26 -18.22 -16.00 27.61
C GLU A 26 -16.99 -15.46 28.36
N SER A 27 -16.32 -16.30 29.15
CA SER A 27 -15.17 -15.90 29.96
C SER A 27 -13.96 -15.55 29.10
N CYS A 28 -13.75 -16.29 28.01
CA CYS A 28 -12.70 -15.97 27.05
C CYS A 28 -12.98 -14.66 26.32
N LEU A 29 -14.22 -14.50 25.85
CA LEU A 29 -14.65 -13.31 25.13
C LEU A 29 -14.56 -12.05 25.99
N SER A 30 -14.84 -12.14 27.29
CA SER A 30 -14.65 -11.00 28.21
C SER A 30 -13.19 -10.61 28.40
N GLU A 31 -12.28 -11.59 28.45
CA GLU A 31 -10.84 -11.32 28.53
C GLU A 31 -10.34 -10.66 27.23
N LEU A 32 -10.80 -11.15 26.08
CA LEU A 32 -10.48 -10.56 24.79
C LEU A 32 -10.98 -9.11 24.67
N LYS A 33 -12.18 -8.81 25.18
CA LYS A 33 -12.71 -7.43 25.24
C LYS A 33 -11.81 -6.54 26.08
N PHE A 34 -11.34 -7.01 27.23
CA PHE A 34 -10.45 -6.25 28.10
C PHE A 34 -9.14 -5.89 27.38
N GLN A 35 -8.52 -6.84 26.67
CA GLN A 35 -7.28 -6.60 25.93
C GLN A 35 -7.45 -5.66 24.72
N LEU A 36 -8.65 -5.62 24.13
CA LEU A 36 -8.98 -4.76 22.99
C LEU A 36 -9.57 -3.40 23.40
N THR A 37 -9.65 -3.09 24.70
CA THR A 37 -10.31 -1.88 25.21
C THR A 37 -9.61 -0.58 24.77
N ASP A 38 -8.29 -0.60 24.56
CA ASP A 38 -7.52 0.56 24.07
C ASP A 38 -7.62 0.77 22.54
N SER A 39 -8.41 -0.03 21.83
CA SER A 39 -8.61 0.15 20.40
C SER A 39 -9.62 1.27 20.10
N PRO A 40 -9.45 2.03 18.99
CA PRO A 40 -10.32 3.15 18.64
C PRO A 40 -11.79 2.75 18.36
N SER A 41 -12.07 1.46 18.25
CA SER A 41 -13.41 0.90 18.06
C SER A 41 -13.70 -0.13 19.15
N PRO A 42 -14.66 0.12 20.07
CA PRO A 42 -14.94 -0.83 21.14
C PRO A 42 -15.41 -2.17 20.58
N PHE A 43 -14.67 -3.24 20.89
CA PHE A 43 -15.04 -4.59 20.51
C PHE A 43 -16.22 -5.06 21.38
N ASN A 44 -17.43 -5.03 20.82
CA ASN A 44 -18.64 -5.48 21.50
C ASN A 44 -19.22 -6.72 20.80
N ALA A 45 -18.73 -7.89 21.19
CA ALA A 45 -19.20 -9.18 20.69
C ALA A 45 -20.02 -9.93 21.74
N THR A 46 -21.00 -10.72 21.29
CA THR A 46 -21.68 -11.75 22.09
C THR A 46 -21.17 -13.12 21.68
N PRO A 47 -21.17 -14.12 22.59
CA PRO A 47 -20.68 -15.44 22.20
C PRO A 47 -21.63 -16.11 21.23
N LEU A 48 -21.02 -16.86 20.32
CA LEU A 48 -21.73 -17.66 19.34
C LEU A 48 -22.32 -18.90 20.01
N LYS A 49 -23.39 -19.41 19.40
CA LYS A 49 -23.99 -20.70 19.76
C LYS A 49 -23.36 -21.80 18.92
N VAL A 50 -22.82 -22.83 19.58
CA VAL A 50 -22.34 -24.04 18.90
C VAL A 50 -23.55 -24.85 18.43
N SER A 51 -23.61 -25.19 17.15
CA SER A 51 -24.54 -26.22 16.66
C SER A 51 -24.01 -27.59 17.07
N SER A 52 -24.88 -28.46 17.60
CA SER A 52 -24.55 -29.78 18.17
C SER A 52 -23.90 -30.79 17.19
N SER A 53 -23.68 -30.41 15.93
CA SER A 53 -23.03 -31.22 14.89
C SER A 53 -21.52 -31.00 14.75
N ALA A 54 -20.92 -30.01 15.42
CA ALA A 54 -19.50 -29.71 15.31
C ALA A 54 -18.68 -30.48 16.37
N ALA A 55 -18.13 -31.65 16.00
CA ALA A 55 -17.28 -32.46 16.89
C ALA A 55 -15.92 -31.81 17.20
N SER A 56 -15.46 -30.87 16.36
CA SER A 56 -14.23 -30.10 16.55
C SER A 56 -14.34 -28.77 15.78
N LEU A 57 -13.95 -27.67 16.41
CA LEU A 57 -13.88 -26.37 15.73
C LEU A 57 -12.64 -26.35 14.82
N PRO A 58 -12.79 -26.14 13.49
CA PRO A 58 -11.65 -26.03 12.60
C PRO A 58 -10.89 -24.71 12.83
N THR A 59 -9.60 -24.69 12.46
CA THR A 59 -8.81 -23.44 12.41
C THR A 59 -9.37 -22.51 11.34
N ILE A 60 -9.16 -21.20 11.50
CA ILE A 60 -9.60 -20.20 10.52
C ILE A 60 -9.05 -20.52 9.13
N GLY A 61 -7.80 -20.97 9.03
CA GLY A 61 -7.23 -21.43 7.76
C GLY A 61 -7.98 -22.62 7.15
N GLY A 62 -8.39 -23.59 7.98
CA GLY A 62 -9.23 -24.71 7.54
C GLY A 62 -10.63 -24.28 7.09
N LEU A 63 -11.25 -23.29 7.77
CA LEU A 63 -12.53 -22.73 7.31
C LEU A 63 -12.37 -22.04 5.95
N ILE A 64 -11.34 -21.22 5.77
CA ILE A 64 -11.11 -20.49 4.53
C ILE A 64 -10.83 -21.45 3.37
N ALA A 65 -10.03 -22.49 3.59
CA ALA A 65 -9.76 -23.51 2.58
C ALA A 65 -11.05 -24.20 2.12
N ASN A 66 -11.94 -24.58 3.04
CA ASN A 66 -13.23 -25.19 2.72
C ASN A 66 -14.23 -24.23 2.04
N LEU A 67 -14.08 -22.91 2.24
CA LEU A 67 -14.91 -21.89 1.60
C LEU A 67 -14.37 -21.45 0.23
N MET A 68 -13.10 -21.72 -0.05
CA MET A 68 -12.54 -21.50 -1.37
C MET A 68 -13.07 -22.57 -2.34
N VAL A 69 -13.55 -22.10 -3.49
CA VAL A 69 -13.96 -22.97 -4.59
C VAL A 69 -12.70 -23.58 -5.20
N GLU A 70 -12.38 -24.82 -4.84
CA GLU A 70 -11.21 -25.55 -5.35
C GLU A 70 -11.35 -25.94 -6.84
N GLU A 71 -12.59 -26.09 -7.34
CA GLU A 71 -12.86 -26.51 -8.71
C GLU A 71 -13.91 -25.61 -9.38
N TRP A 72 -13.45 -24.75 -10.30
CA TRP A 72 -14.34 -24.02 -11.20
C TRP A 72 -14.75 -24.94 -12.35
N TYR A 73 -16.01 -25.38 -12.38
CA TYR A 73 -16.54 -26.12 -13.53
C TYR A 73 -16.68 -25.16 -14.72
N PHE A 74 -15.77 -25.22 -15.70
CA PHE A 74 -15.68 -24.32 -16.86
C PHE A 74 -16.87 -24.41 -17.86
N ASN A 75 -18.01 -24.98 -17.48
CA ASN A 75 -19.21 -25.00 -18.31
C ASN A 75 -20.10 -23.75 -18.10
N SER A 76 -19.49 -22.62 -17.77
CA SER A 76 -20.17 -21.33 -17.67
C SER A 76 -19.72 -20.47 -18.84
N SER A 77 -20.67 -19.96 -19.64
CA SER A 77 -20.37 -19.05 -20.73
C SER A 77 -19.76 -17.76 -20.15
N TYR A 78 -18.44 -17.63 -20.30
CA TYR A 78 -17.70 -16.41 -19.93
C TYR A 78 -18.33 -15.15 -20.53
N GLU A 79 -18.97 -15.30 -21.69
CA GLU A 79 -19.74 -14.27 -22.39
C GLU A 79 -20.89 -13.70 -21.52
N SER A 80 -21.68 -14.54 -20.85
CA SER A 80 -22.80 -14.08 -20.01
C SER A 80 -22.32 -13.36 -18.74
N TYR A 81 -21.20 -13.80 -18.19
CA TYR A 81 -20.56 -13.13 -17.05
C TYR A 81 -20.00 -11.76 -17.47
N PHE A 82 -19.31 -11.71 -18.61
CA PHE A 82 -18.74 -10.48 -19.13
C PHE A 82 -19.83 -9.46 -19.50
N ASP A 83 -20.94 -9.89 -20.12
CA ASP A 83 -22.07 -9.03 -20.44
C ASP A 83 -22.72 -8.41 -19.20
N GLN A 84 -22.81 -9.15 -18.10
CA GLN A 84 -23.34 -8.64 -16.83
C GLN A 84 -22.38 -7.67 -16.14
N CYS A 85 -21.07 -7.88 -16.28
CA CYS A 85 -20.05 -7.08 -15.61
C CYS A 85 -19.39 -6.01 -16.47
N ASN A 86 -19.80 -5.81 -17.73
CA ASN A 86 -19.18 -4.84 -18.63
C ASN A 86 -19.52 -3.39 -18.22
N PRO A 87 -18.58 -2.64 -17.61
CA PRO A 87 -18.85 -1.28 -17.20
C PRO A 87 -19.04 -0.40 -18.45
N GLN A 88 -20.23 0.19 -18.61
CA GLN A 88 -20.56 1.08 -19.72
C GLN A 88 -19.68 2.33 -19.78
N ALA A 89 -19.08 2.71 -18.65
CA ALA A 89 -18.15 3.83 -18.55
C ALA A 89 -17.06 3.52 -17.52
N CYS A 90 -15.81 3.60 -17.95
CA CYS A 90 -14.67 3.57 -17.05
C CYS A 90 -14.44 4.97 -16.48
N THR A 91 -14.57 5.11 -15.16
CA THR A 91 -14.11 6.31 -14.45
C THR A 91 -12.69 6.05 -13.97
N TYR A 92 -11.74 6.81 -14.50
CA TYR A 92 -10.39 6.85 -13.94
C TYR A 92 -10.37 7.88 -12.80
N THR A 93 -9.74 7.54 -11.69
CA THR A 93 -9.44 8.48 -10.62
C THR A 93 -7.96 8.86 -10.71
N TYR A 94 -7.68 10.12 -11.01
CA TYR A 94 -6.31 10.62 -10.91
C TYR A 94 -5.97 10.83 -9.44
N VAL A 95 -5.34 9.83 -8.83
CA VAL A 95 -4.76 9.99 -7.49
C VAL A 95 -3.49 10.83 -7.63
N LYS A 96 -3.62 12.15 -7.56
CA LYS A 96 -2.45 13.03 -7.44
C LYS A 96 -1.90 12.90 -6.03
N GLN A 97 -0.85 12.09 -5.86
CA GLN A 97 -0.04 12.11 -4.66
C GLN A 97 0.73 13.43 -4.64
N PHE A 98 0.27 14.36 -3.80
CA PHE A 98 0.90 15.67 -3.66
C PHE A 98 2.17 15.51 -2.81
N ASP A 99 3.28 15.21 -3.47
CA ASP A 99 4.57 15.08 -2.80
C ASP A 99 5.21 16.47 -2.64
N ILE A 100 5.14 17.00 -1.43
CA ILE A 100 5.73 18.30 -1.04
C ILE A 100 7.25 18.31 -1.30
N VAL A 101 7.92 17.17 -1.08
CA VAL A 101 9.37 17.04 -1.33
C VAL A 101 9.64 17.18 -2.82
N TYR A 102 8.82 16.57 -3.67
CA TYR A 102 8.95 16.71 -5.14
C TYR A 102 8.81 18.16 -5.60
N VAL A 103 7.84 18.91 -5.07
CA VAL A 103 7.63 20.33 -5.40
C VAL A 103 8.84 21.18 -5.00
N ILE A 104 9.32 21.01 -3.76
CA ILE A 104 10.47 21.76 -3.24
C ILE A 104 11.73 21.46 -4.07
N THR A 105 11.98 20.18 -4.36
CA THR A 105 13.15 19.75 -5.13
C THR A 105 13.14 20.35 -6.54
N LYS A 106 11.98 20.45 -7.17
CA LYS A 106 11.83 21.09 -8.50
C LYS A 106 12.16 22.59 -8.47
N ILE A 107 11.74 23.31 -7.43
CA ILE A 107 12.05 24.74 -7.29
C ILE A 107 13.56 24.95 -7.11
N ILE A 108 14.18 24.17 -6.23
CA ILE A 108 15.63 24.22 -6.00
C ILE A 108 16.40 23.89 -7.28
N ALA A 109 16.00 22.83 -7.98
CA ALA A 109 16.63 22.41 -9.23
C ALA A 109 16.51 23.46 -10.34
N PHE A 110 15.37 24.16 -10.41
CA PHE A 110 15.17 25.22 -11.41
C PHE A 110 16.07 26.43 -11.14
N ILE A 111 16.10 26.93 -9.91
CA ILE A 111 16.92 28.08 -9.54
C ILE A 111 18.41 27.75 -9.65
N GLY A 112 18.82 26.61 -9.07
CA GLY A 112 20.21 26.15 -9.12
C GLY A 112 20.67 25.83 -10.54
N GLY A 113 19.83 25.16 -11.33
CA GLY A 113 20.10 24.84 -12.73
C GLY A 113 20.28 26.08 -13.59
N ALA A 114 19.38 27.07 -13.47
CA ALA A 114 19.49 28.31 -14.23
C ALA A 114 20.78 29.08 -13.91
N ALA A 115 21.13 29.20 -12.63
CA ALA A 115 22.33 29.90 -12.20
C ALA A 115 23.63 29.20 -12.66
N THR A 116 23.68 27.88 -12.53
CA THR A 116 24.85 27.08 -12.92
C THR A 116 25.09 27.09 -14.43
N ILE A 117 24.03 26.97 -15.24
CA ILE A 117 24.13 27.04 -16.70
C ILE A 117 24.63 28.42 -17.14
N LEU A 118 24.10 29.50 -16.54
CA LEU A 118 24.52 30.85 -16.87
C LEU A 118 26.00 31.08 -16.53
N MET A 119 26.46 30.57 -15.39
CA MET A 119 27.87 30.67 -14.99
C MET A 119 28.79 29.86 -15.91
N LEU A 120 28.39 28.64 -16.29
CA LEU A 120 29.14 27.79 -17.22
C LEU A 120 29.27 28.42 -18.61
N ILE A 121 28.24 29.13 -19.09
CA ILE A 121 28.25 29.78 -20.40
C ILE A 121 29.03 31.10 -20.37
N THR A 122 28.91 31.89 -19.30
CA THR A 122 29.54 33.22 -19.22
C THR A 122 31.06 33.16 -19.11
N LEU A 123 31.63 32.18 -18.38
CA LEU A 123 33.07 32.00 -18.22
C LEU A 123 33.86 31.84 -19.55
N PRO A 124 33.49 30.91 -20.46
CA PRO A 124 34.18 30.77 -21.74
C PRO A 124 33.95 31.95 -22.67
N ILE A 125 32.77 32.59 -22.62
CA ILE A 125 32.48 33.75 -23.46
C ILE A 125 33.38 34.93 -23.08
N VAL A 126 33.48 35.25 -21.78
CA VAL A 126 34.30 36.37 -21.30
C VAL A 126 35.78 36.15 -21.61
N THR A 127 36.29 34.93 -21.41
CA THR A 127 37.69 34.61 -21.70
C THR A 127 38.01 34.67 -23.19
N ASN A 128 37.14 34.16 -24.07
CA ASN A 128 37.30 34.28 -25.52
C ASN A 128 37.26 35.74 -25.99
N ILE A 129 36.35 36.55 -25.43
CA ILE A 129 36.28 37.99 -25.74
C ILE A 129 37.57 38.70 -25.30
N GLN A 130 38.08 38.42 -24.10
CA GLN A 130 39.33 39.01 -23.61
C GLN A 130 40.53 38.62 -24.47
N GLN A 131 40.66 37.34 -24.83
CA GLN A 131 41.73 36.86 -25.71
C GLN A 131 41.66 37.52 -27.09
N TRP A 132 40.47 37.60 -27.69
CA TRP A 132 40.26 38.27 -28.96
C TRP A 132 40.60 39.77 -28.92
N LEU A 133 40.21 40.47 -27.85
CA LEU A 133 40.56 41.87 -27.63
C LEU A 133 42.07 42.08 -27.44
N SER A 134 42.76 41.16 -26.75
CA SER A 134 44.22 41.22 -26.57
C SER A 134 44.98 40.95 -27.86
N ALA A 135 44.51 40.02 -28.69
CA ALA A 135 45.07 39.73 -30.01
C ALA A 135 44.90 40.90 -30.99
N ARG A 136 43.78 41.64 -30.91
CA ARG A 136 43.56 42.87 -31.70
C ARG A 136 44.45 44.05 -31.28
N ARG A 137 45.02 44.03 -30.07
CA ARG A 137 45.82 45.13 -29.51
C ARG A 137 47.33 44.95 -29.70
N SER A 138 47.81 43.79 -30.17
CA SER A 138 49.22 43.63 -30.60
C SER A 138 49.38 44.08 -32.06
N PRO A 139 50.00 45.25 -32.34
CA PRO A 139 50.31 45.65 -33.70
C PRO A 139 51.35 44.70 -34.31
N ALA A 140 51.16 44.42 -35.59
CA ALA A 140 52.14 43.75 -36.43
C ALA A 140 53.52 44.42 -36.30
N HIS A 141 54.53 43.61 -35.97
CA HIS A 141 55.92 43.93 -36.24
C HIS A 141 56.27 43.51 -37.67
#